data_AF-W9SYZ9-F1
#
_entry.id   AF-W9SYZ9-F1
#
_cell.length_a   1.000
_cell.length_b   1.000
_cell.length_c   1.000
_cell.angle_alpha   90.00
_cell.angle_beta   90.00
_cell.angle_gamma   90.00
#
_symmetry.space_group_name_H-M   'P 1'
#
loop_
_entity.id
_entity.type
_entity.pdbx_description
1 polymer ?
#
loop_
_entity_poly.entity_id
_entity_poly.type
_entity_poly.pdbx_seq_one_letter_code
_entity_poly.pdbx_strand_id
1 'polypeptide(L)'
;MPGIFSLLLLMPLGILFAAWTWSRLPQGVRLAIPDGWEAVLLIPVILLVGFGSLEISGHLENWFFGGDMRLWLSNEMGIPFDQRNALVIGLAMGFAVIPTIYSIAEDAVFSVPRSLTLGSLALGATPWQTLTRVVLLTASPGIFSALMIGMGRAVGETMIVLMATGNTPIMEANIFEGMRTLAANVAVEMPESEVGSSHYRVLFLAALVLLMFTFVMNTLAELIRQRLRGKYASL
;
A
#
# COMPACT_ATOMS: atom_id res chain seq x y z
N MET A 1 -1.53 -17.18 11.05
CA MET A 1 -0.59 -17.01 9.92
C MET A 1 -0.59 -18.11 8.86
N PRO A 2 -0.91 -19.39 9.13
CA PRO A 2 -0.73 -20.45 8.13
C PRO A 2 -1.67 -20.28 6.92
N GLY A 3 -2.88 -19.78 7.16
CA GLY A 3 -3.89 -19.54 6.12
C GLY A 3 -3.41 -18.59 5.03
N ILE A 4 -2.80 -17.45 5.39
CA ILE A 4 -2.31 -16.46 4.40
C ILE A 4 -1.12 -17.01 3.62
N PHE A 5 -0.18 -17.68 4.30
CA PHE A 5 0.95 -18.32 3.63
C PHE A 5 0.48 -19.40 2.66
N SER A 6 -0.44 -20.27 3.10
CA SER A 6 -1.05 -21.29 2.25
C SER A 6 -1.80 -20.66 1.08
N LEU A 7 -2.54 -19.56 1.28
CA LEU A 7 -3.29 -18.87 0.23
C LEU A 7 -2.35 -18.28 -0.81
N LEU A 8 -1.27 -17.61 -0.40
CA LEU A 8 -0.30 -17.02 -1.33
C LEU A 8 0.36 -18.08 -2.22
N LEU A 9 0.60 -19.28 -1.69
CA LEU A 9 1.27 -20.38 -2.38
C LEU A 9 0.28 -21.21 -3.22
N LEU A 10 -0.90 -21.53 -2.66
CA LEU A 10 -1.90 -22.40 -3.25
C LEU A 10 -2.83 -21.68 -4.22
N MET A 11 -3.08 -20.36 -4.08
CA MET A 11 -3.91 -19.61 -5.04
C MET A 11 -3.37 -19.64 -6.47
N PRO A 12 -2.11 -19.22 -6.75
CA PRO A 12 -1.60 -19.23 -8.11
C PRO A 12 -1.55 -20.66 -8.68
N LEU A 13 -1.18 -21.65 -7.87
CA LEU A 13 -1.20 -23.06 -8.27
C LEU A 13 -2.62 -23.57 -8.55
N GLY A 14 -3.59 -23.20 -7.72
CA GLY A 14 -5.00 -23.58 -7.86
C GLY A 14 -5.64 -22.95 -9.08
N ILE A 15 -5.32 -21.68 -9.39
CA ILE A 15 -5.76 -21.00 -10.62
C ILE A 15 -5.16 -21.68 -11.85
N LEU A 16 -3.87 -22.02 -11.83
CA LEU A 16 -3.24 -22.77 -12.93
C LEU A 16 -3.85 -24.16 -13.11
N PHE A 17 -4.17 -24.85 -12.01
CA PHE A 17 -4.81 -26.16 -12.05
C PHE A 17 -6.25 -26.08 -12.57
N ALA A 18 -7.00 -25.04 -12.17
CA ALA A 18 -8.33 -24.78 -12.68
C ALA A 18 -8.31 -24.42 -14.17
N ALA A 19 -7.35 -23.59 -14.60
CA ALA A 19 -7.14 -23.28 -16.02
C ALA A 19 -6.75 -24.53 -16.83
N TRP A 20 -5.90 -25.39 -16.28
CA TRP A 20 -5.54 -26.66 -16.89
C TRP A 20 -6.76 -27.61 -17.01
N THR A 21 -7.58 -27.69 -15.97
CA THR A 21 -8.82 -28.48 -15.97
C THR A 21 -9.82 -27.91 -16.97
N TRP A 22 -9.92 -26.58 -17.06
CA TRP A 22 -10.70 -25.87 -18.07
C TRP A 22 -10.27 -26.24 -19.48
N SER A 23 -8.95 -26.29 -19.72
CA SER A 23 -8.36 -26.68 -21.00
C SER A 23 -8.59 -28.16 -21.38
N ARG A 24 -9.06 -28.99 -20.45
CA ARG A 24 -9.41 -30.41 -20.66
C ARG A 24 -10.91 -30.68 -20.76
N LEU A 25 -11.78 -29.69 -20.46
CA LEU A 25 -13.24 -29.87 -20.47
C LEU A 25 -13.80 -30.04 -21.91
N PRO A 26 -14.87 -30.85 -22.11
CA PRO A 26 -15.48 -31.09 -23.42
C PRO A 26 -15.99 -29.79 -24.06
N GLN A 27 -15.91 -29.69 -25.39
CA GLN A 27 -16.27 -28.48 -26.15
C GLN A 27 -17.71 -28.01 -25.89
N GLY A 28 -18.64 -28.92 -25.58
CA GLY A 28 -20.04 -28.58 -25.27
C GLY A 28 -20.24 -27.73 -24.00
N VAL A 29 -19.35 -27.85 -23.00
CA VAL A 29 -19.43 -27.03 -21.78
C VAL A 29 -18.79 -25.66 -22.00
N ARG A 30 -17.72 -25.58 -22.81
CA ARG A 30 -17.06 -24.30 -23.12
C ARG A 30 -17.91 -23.40 -24.01
N LEU A 31 -18.61 -23.99 -24.98
CA LEU A 31 -19.50 -23.27 -25.90
C LEU A 31 -20.83 -22.84 -25.25
N ALA A 32 -21.18 -23.40 -24.09
CA ALA A 32 -22.38 -23.02 -23.35
C ALA A 32 -22.22 -21.69 -22.58
N ILE A 33 -21.00 -21.17 -22.47
CA ILE A 33 -20.70 -19.96 -21.71
C ILE A 33 -20.47 -18.80 -22.69
N PRO A 34 -21.24 -17.71 -22.56
CA PRO A 34 -21.06 -16.52 -23.40
C PRO A 34 -19.71 -15.84 -23.14
N ASP A 35 -19.15 -15.23 -24.19
CA ASP A 35 -17.93 -14.41 -24.09
C ASP A 35 -18.10 -13.29 -23.05
N GLY A 36 -17.12 -13.13 -22.16
CA GLY A 36 -17.13 -12.13 -21.07
C GLY A 36 -17.56 -12.68 -19.69
N TRP A 37 -18.03 -13.93 -19.61
CA TRP A 37 -18.40 -14.58 -18.35
C TRP A 37 -17.22 -15.27 -17.64
N GLU A 38 -16.02 -15.21 -18.21
CA GLU A 38 -14.83 -15.87 -17.67
C GLU A 38 -14.47 -15.31 -16.28
N ALA A 39 -14.66 -14.02 -16.05
CA ALA A 39 -14.45 -13.39 -14.75
C ALA A 39 -15.43 -13.93 -13.69
N VAL A 40 -16.70 -14.14 -14.06
CA VAL A 40 -17.72 -14.69 -13.16
C VAL A 40 -17.43 -16.15 -12.84
N LEU A 41 -16.89 -16.90 -13.79
CA LEU A 41 -16.52 -18.31 -13.62
C LEU A 41 -15.28 -18.49 -12.74
N LEU A 42 -14.38 -17.50 -12.72
CA LEU A 42 -13.22 -17.48 -11.82
C LEU A 42 -13.60 -17.23 -10.36
N ILE A 43 -14.69 -16.51 -10.07
CA ILE A 43 -15.14 -16.23 -8.69
C ILE A 43 -15.34 -17.52 -7.87
N PRO A 44 -16.15 -18.51 -8.29
CA PRO A 44 -16.36 -19.73 -7.51
C PRO A 44 -15.08 -20.59 -7.41
N VAL A 45 -14.21 -20.55 -8.43
CA VAL A 45 -12.91 -21.22 -8.39
C VAL A 45 -12.01 -20.60 -7.31
N ILE A 46 -11.92 -19.27 -7.26
CA ILE A 46 -11.16 -18.54 -6.24
C ILE A 46 -11.69 -18.86 -4.85
N LEU A 47 -13.02 -18.90 -4.67
CA LEU A 47 -13.64 -19.25 -3.38
C LEU A 47 -13.34 -20.70 -2.96
N LEU A 48 -13.42 -21.66 -3.88
CA LEU A 48 -13.11 -23.07 -3.60
C LEU A 48 -11.63 -23.28 -3.27
N VAL A 49 -10.73 -22.70 -4.06
CA VAL A 49 -9.29 -22.75 -3.79
C VAL A 49 -8.97 -22.07 -2.46
N GLY A 50 -9.62 -20.93 -2.19
CA GLY A 50 -9.47 -20.23 -0.93
C GLY A 50 -9.93 -21.05 0.28
N PHE A 51 -11.11 -21.67 0.20
CA PHE A 51 -11.63 -22.54 1.25
C PHE A 51 -10.74 -23.76 1.48
N GLY A 52 -10.34 -24.45 0.40
CA GLY A 52 -9.43 -25.60 0.48
C GLY A 52 -8.07 -25.23 1.06
N SER A 53 -7.55 -24.05 0.72
CA SER A 53 -6.31 -23.54 1.30
C SER A 53 -6.42 -23.35 2.81
N LEU A 54 -7.55 -22.84 3.32
CA LEU A 54 -7.76 -22.64 4.75
C LEU A 54 -7.82 -23.97 5.51
N GLU A 55 -8.48 -25.00 4.99
CA GLU A 55 -8.50 -26.32 5.63
C GLU A 55 -7.13 -27.02 5.59
N ILE A 56 -6.42 -26.90 4.47
CA ILE A 56 -5.10 -27.50 4.30
C ILE A 56 -4.05 -26.74 5.13
N SER A 57 -4.29 -25.47 5.46
CA SER A 57 -3.33 -24.63 6.20
C SER A 57 -2.88 -25.22 7.53
N GLY A 58 -3.80 -25.80 8.32
CA GLY A 58 -3.46 -26.43 9.61
C GLY A 58 -2.65 -27.73 9.45
N HIS A 59 -2.87 -28.46 8.36
CA HIS A 59 -2.11 -29.68 8.06
C HIS A 59 -0.69 -29.34 7.56
N LEU A 60 -0.58 -28.31 6.70
CA LEU A 60 0.71 -27.80 6.23
C LEU A 60 1.56 -27.24 7.37
N GLU A 61 0.95 -26.50 8.31
CA GLU A 61 1.66 -25.94 9.46
C GLU A 61 2.27 -27.02 10.36
N ASN A 62 1.52 -28.08 10.61
CA ASN A 62 2.00 -29.21 11.41
C ASN A 62 3.12 -29.99 10.70
N TRP A 63 3.04 -30.16 9.37
CA TRP A 63 4.01 -30.94 8.60
C TRP A 63 5.31 -30.19 8.29
N PHE A 64 5.23 -28.90 7.95
CA PHE A 64 6.40 -28.11 7.56
C PHE A 64 7.03 -27.32 8.71
N PHE A 65 6.23 -26.86 9.68
CA PHE A 65 6.66 -25.88 10.68
C PHE A 65 6.52 -26.38 12.12
N GLY A 66 6.22 -27.67 12.34
CA GLY A 66 6.17 -28.27 13.68
C GLY A 66 5.03 -27.76 14.58
N GLY A 67 4.00 -27.15 13.99
CA GLY A 67 2.80 -26.70 14.68
C GLY A 67 2.72 -25.20 14.99
N ASP A 68 3.82 -24.45 14.84
CA ASP A 68 3.76 -22.98 14.92
C ASP A 68 4.85 -22.32 14.06
N MET A 69 4.44 -21.76 12.92
CA MET A 69 5.31 -21.06 11.98
C MET A 69 6.07 -19.89 12.63
N ARG A 70 5.49 -19.25 13.66
CA ARG A 70 6.12 -18.12 14.36
C ARG A 70 7.33 -18.57 15.18
N LEU A 71 7.20 -19.70 15.86
CA LEU A 71 8.24 -20.28 16.72
C LEU A 71 9.41 -20.80 15.89
N TRP A 72 9.13 -21.37 14.71
CA TRP A 72 10.15 -21.78 13.75
C TRP A 72 10.95 -20.58 13.22
N LEU A 73 10.28 -19.50 12.79
CA LEU A 73 10.92 -18.26 12.34
C LEU A 73 11.82 -17.62 13.41
N SER A 74 11.36 -17.61 14.66
CA SER A 74 12.11 -17.03 15.77
C SER A 74 13.30 -17.88 16.22
N ASN A 75 13.17 -19.21 16.24
CA ASN A 75 14.21 -20.10 16.77
C ASN A 75 15.26 -20.49 15.72
N GLU A 76 14.88 -20.71 14.46
CA GLU A 76 15.82 -21.15 13.43
C GLU A 76 16.37 -20.00 12.58
N MET A 77 15.55 -18.97 12.29
CA MET A 77 16.00 -17.80 11.51
C MET A 77 16.39 -16.59 12.36
N GLY A 78 16.14 -16.61 13.67
CA GLY A 78 16.48 -15.51 14.58
C GLY A 78 15.76 -14.20 14.27
N ILE A 79 14.68 -14.25 13.49
CA ILE A 79 13.88 -13.07 13.12
C ILE A 79 12.66 -13.04 14.05
N PRO A 80 12.57 -12.08 15.00
CA PRO A 80 11.37 -11.90 15.79
C PRO A 80 10.25 -11.41 14.86
N PHE A 81 9.30 -12.29 14.58
CA PHE A 81 8.16 -12.02 13.72
C PHE A 81 6.91 -11.88 14.59
N ASP A 82 6.32 -10.68 14.62
CA ASP A 82 5.00 -10.45 15.19
C ASP A 82 3.93 -10.48 14.08
N GLN A 83 2.73 -10.92 14.44
CA GLN A 83 1.58 -10.81 13.56
C GLN A 83 1.18 -9.37 13.28
N ARG A 84 1.46 -8.48 14.23
CA ARG A 84 1.24 -7.05 14.12
C ARG A 84 2.57 -6.35 13.91
N ASN A 85 2.97 -6.25 12.64
CA ASN A 85 4.31 -5.76 12.26
C ASN A 85 4.28 -4.56 11.31
N ALA A 86 5.41 -3.86 11.23
CA ALA A 86 5.59 -2.68 10.37
C ALA A 86 5.38 -2.96 8.88
N LEU A 87 5.71 -4.16 8.39
CA LEU A 87 5.47 -4.57 7.00
C LEU A 87 3.97 -4.55 6.66
N VAL A 88 3.12 -5.12 7.52
CA VAL A 88 1.66 -5.16 7.31
C VAL A 88 1.07 -3.75 7.30
N ILE A 89 1.55 -2.86 8.17
CA ILE A 89 1.18 -1.44 8.12
C ILE A 89 1.58 -0.83 6.79
N GLY A 90 2.83 -1.01 6.35
CA GLY A 90 3.35 -0.39 5.13
C GLY A 90 2.52 -0.78 3.91
N LEU A 91 2.10 -2.04 3.83
CA LEU A 91 1.18 -2.52 2.80
C LEU A 91 -0.21 -1.89 2.94
N ALA A 92 -0.82 -1.94 4.13
CA ALA A 92 -2.15 -1.36 4.36
C ALA A 92 -2.19 0.14 4.06
N MET A 93 -1.15 0.87 4.48
CA MET A 93 -0.96 2.29 4.23
C MET A 93 -0.75 2.58 2.75
N GLY A 94 0.02 1.75 2.04
CA GLY A 94 0.15 1.83 0.60
C GLY A 94 -1.21 1.78 -0.08
N PHE A 95 -2.02 0.76 0.23
CA PHE A 95 -3.38 0.64 -0.31
C PHE A 95 -4.29 1.83 0.03
N ALA A 96 -4.20 2.37 1.26
CA ALA A 96 -5.01 3.52 1.67
C ALA A 96 -4.65 4.81 0.92
N VAL A 97 -3.37 5.02 0.61
CA VAL A 97 -2.87 6.27 0.05
C VAL A 97 -2.90 6.28 -1.48
N ILE A 98 -2.80 5.11 -2.13
CA ILE A 98 -2.80 4.95 -3.60
C ILE A 98 -3.95 5.71 -4.29
N PRO A 99 -5.24 5.56 -3.90
CA PRO A 99 -6.34 6.23 -4.59
C PRO A 99 -6.23 7.76 -4.57
N THR A 100 -5.70 8.30 -3.47
CA THR A 100 -5.51 9.75 -3.31
C THR A 100 -4.41 10.26 -4.22
N ILE A 101 -3.27 9.56 -4.25
CA ILE A 101 -2.16 9.91 -5.15
C ILE A 101 -2.62 9.80 -6.60
N TYR A 102 -3.31 8.71 -6.95
CA TYR A 102 -3.80 8.46 -8.30
C TYR A 102 -4.70 9.59 -8.80
N SER A 103 -5.73 9.96 -8.04
CA SER A 103 -6.68 11.00 -8.46
C SER A 103 -6.00 12.36 -8.70
N ILE A 104 -5.10 12.78 -7.82
CA ILE A 104 -4.40 14.07 -7.98
C ILE A 104 -3.39 14.02 -9.12
N ALA A 105 -2.70 12.88 -9.30
CA ALA A 105 -1.76 12.69 -10.40
C ALA A 105 -2.47 12.63 -11.76
N GLU A 106 -3.65 12.01 -11.82
CA GLU A 106 -4.50 11.95 -13.00
C GLU A 106 -4.95 13.35 -13.41
N ASP A 107 -5.47 14.14 -12.46
CA ASP A 107 -5.83 15.55 -12.70
C ASP A 107 -4.63 16.37 -13.22
N ALA A 108 -3.44 16.14 -12.67
CA ALA A 108 -2.21 16.80 -13.13
C ALA A 108 -1.89 16.46 -14.60
N VAL A 109 -2.04 15.20 -14.99
CA VAL A 109 -1.81 14.76 -16.39
C VAL A 109 -2.85 15.34 -17.33
N PHE A 110 -4.13 15.35 -16.94
CA PHE A 110 -5.20 15.92 -17.76
C PHE A 110 -5.20 17.46 -17.83
N SER A 111 -4.50 18.14 -16.91
CA SER A 111 -4.34 19.59 -16.95
C SER A 111 -3.36 20.09 -18.04
N VAL A 112 -2.59 19.19 -18.66
CA VAL A 112 -1.65 19.54 -19.72
C VAL A 112 -2.41 20.04 -20.98
N PRO A 113 -2.10 21.24 -21.50
CA PRO A 113 -2.76 21.77 -22.70
C PRO A 113 -2.62 20.84 -23.91
N ARG A 114 -3.76 20.51 -24.55
CA ARG A 114 -3.78 19.68 -25.76
C ARG A 114 -2.95 20.26 -26.91
N SER A 115 -2.72 21.58 -26.94
CA SER A 115 -1.86 22.24 -27.92
C SER A 115 -0.41 21.72 -27.88
N LEU A 116 0.12 21.41 -26.69
CA LEU A 116 1.46 20.83 -26.52
C LEU A 116 1.53 19.40 -27.06
N THR A 117 0.50 18.60 -26.78
CA THR A 117 0.39 17.22 -27.27
C THR A 117 0.27 17.18 -28.79
N LEU A 118 -0.63 17.99 -29.36
CA LEU A 118 -0.85 18.06 -30.81
C LEU A 118 0.35 18.66 -31.54
N GLY A 119 1.01 19.68 -30.97
CA GLY A 119 2.24 20.25 -31.52
C GLY A 119 3.37 19.24 -31.58
N SER A 120 3.53 18.42 -30.53
CA SER A 120 4.52 17.34 -30.52
C SER A 120 4.25 16.29 -31.61
N LEU A 121 2.99 15.87 -31.77
CA LEU A 121 2.60 14.90 -32.81
C LEU A 121 2.78 15.48 -34.22
N ALA A 122 2.48 16.78 -34.42
CA ALA A 122 2.67 17.46 -35.70
C ALA A 122 4.14 17.56 -36.13
N LEU A 123 5.08 17.54 -35.17
CA LEU A 123 6.52 17.49 -35.43
C LEU A 123 7.02 16.06 -35.74
N GLY A 124 6.11 15.08 -35.90
CA GLY A 124 6.45 13.69 -36.19
C GLY A 124 6.89 12.89 -34.95
N ALA A 125 6.63 13.38 -33.74
CA ALA A 125 6.91 12.62 -32.53
C ALA A 125 5.94 11.44 -32.39
N THR A 126 6.44 10.33 -31.84
CA THR A 126 5.60 9.18 -31.50
C THR A 126 4.79 9.47 -30.23
N PRO A 127 3.62 8.82 -30.03
CA PRO A 127 2.83 8.96 -28.80
C PRO A 127 3.63 8.71 -27.52
N TRP A 128 4.58 7.76 -27.56
CA TRP A 128 5.49 7.49 -26.45
C TRP A 128 6.45 8.65 -26.15
N GLN A 129 7.01 9.27 -27.19
CA GLN A 129 7.88 10.46 -27.05
C GLN A 129 7.09 11.66 -26.52
N THR A 130 5.86 11.88 -27.03
CA THR A 130 4.98 12.94 -26.54
C THR A 130 4.60 12.72 -25.08
N LEU A 131 4.27 11.49 -24.68
CA LEU A 131 3.97 11.15 -23.29
C LEU A 131 5.15 11.44 -22.37
N THR A 132 6.33 10.90 -22.72
CA THR A 132 7.51 10.94 -21.84
C THR A 132 8.20 12.31 -21.79
N ARG A 133 8.30 13.00 -22.93
CA ARG A 133 9.07 14.26 -23.03
C ARG A 133 8.22 15.52 -22.89
N VAL A 134 6.90 15.43 -23.13
CA VAL A 134 6.00 16.59 -23.07
C VAL A 134 5.03 16.43 -21.91
N VAL A 135 4.15 15.43 -21.96
CA VAL A 135 3.05 15.30 -20.99
C VAL A 135 3.57 15.05 -19.57
N LEU A 136 4.40 14.02 -19.36
CA LEU A 136 4.96 13.70 -18.04
C LEU A 136 5.86 14.81 -17.51
N LEU A 137 6.61 15.50 -18.38
CA LEU A 137 7.48 16.60 -17.99
C LEU A 137 6.67 17.79 -17.49
N THR A 138 5.64 18.20 -18.24
CA THR A 138 4.74 19.30 -17.88
C THR A 138 3.87 18.96 -16.67
N ALA A 139 3.39 17.72 -16.54
CA ALA A 139 2.59 17.26 -15.41
C ALA A 139 3.42 16.96 -14.15
N SER A 140 4.76 16.84 -14.28
CA SER A 140 5.65 16.46 -13.17
C SER A 140 5.44 17.26 -11.87
N PRO A 141 5.23 18.60 -11.87
CA PRO A 141 5.01 19.34 -10.63
C PRO A 141 3.73 18.91 -9.91
N GLY A 142 2.69 18.56 -10.65
CA GLY A 142 1.42 18.06 -10.11
C GLY A 142 1.54 16.63 -9.58
N ILE A 143 2.27 15.75 -10.29
CA ILE A 143 2.54 14.38 -9.83
C ILE A 143 3.37 14.39 -8.53
N PHE A 144 4.41 15.23 -8.45
CA PHE A 144 5.18 15.40 -7.23
C PHE A 144 4.33 15.94 -6.08
N SER A 145 3.43 16.89 -6.35
CA SER A 145 2.48 17.39 -5.36
C SER A 145 1.55 16.28 -4.87
N ALA A 146 1.05 15.42 -5.77
CA ALA A 146 0.20 14.28 -5.41
C ALA A 146 0.92 13.32 -4.45
N LEU A 147 2.16 12.97 -4.76
CA LEU A 147 3.01 12.10 -3.92
C LEU A 147 3.23 12.71 -2.53
N MET A 148 3.58 14.01 -2.46
CA MET A 148 3.84 14.67 -1.17
C MET A 148 2.57 14.77 -0.31
N ILE A 149 1.42 15.10 -0.91
CA ILE A 149 0.13 15.15 -0.21
C ILE A 149 -0.27 13.74 0.29
N GLY A 150 -0.11 12.72 -0.56
CA GLY A 150 -0.37 11.33 -0.18
C GLY A 150 0.49 10.85 0.97
N MET A 151 1.80 11.11 0.92
CA MET A 151 2.71 10.79 2.02
C MET A 151 2.38 11.56 3.30
N GLY A 152 2.03 12.85 3.19
CA GLY A 152 1.59 13.66 4.34
C GLY A 152 0.34 13.08 5.01
N ARG A 153 -0.63 12.62 4.22
CA ARG A 153 -1.79 11.89 4.74
C ARG A 153 -1.39 10.59 5.41
N ALA A 154 -0.47 9.83 4.82
CA ALA A 154 0.02 8.58 5.40
C ALA A 154 0.61 8.79 6.81
N VAL A 155 1.37 9.86 7.01
CA VAL A 155 1.94 10.22 8.32
C VAL A 155 0.84 10.55 9.35
N GLY A 156 -0.26 11.15 8.88
CA GLY A 156 -1.42 11.53 9.72
C GLY A 156 -2.42 10.41 9.98
N GLU A 157 -2.37 9.29 9.26
CA GLU A 157 -3.23 8.12 9.48
C GLU A 157 -2.75 7.35 10.71
N THR A 158 -3.24 7.78 11.88
CA THR A 158 -2.86 7.21 13.18
C THR A 158 -3.63 5.94 13.51
N MET A 159 -4.87 5.83 13.01
CA MET A 159 -5.79 4.75 13.37
C MET A 159 -5.40 3.43 12.69
N ILE A 160 -4.99 3.47 11.43
CA ILE A 160 -4.52 2.28 10.71
C ILE A 160 -3.28 1.72 11.43
N VAL A 161 -2.33 2.58 11.78
CA VAL A 161 -1.10 2.19 12.47
C VAL A 161 -1.42 1.57 13.83
N LEU A 162 -2.22 2.25 14.66
CA LEU A 162 -2.61 1.75 15.99
C LEU A 162 -3.24 0.35 15.95
N MET A 163 -4.17 0.15 15.01
CA MET A 163 -4.90 -1.11 14.88
C MET A 163 -4.01 -2.22 14.31
N ALA A 164 -3.13 -1.89 13.37
CA ALA A 164 -2.28 -2.87 12.69
C ALA A 164 -1.06 -3.29 13.51
N THR A 165 -0.48 -2.42 14.35
CA THR A 165 0.71 -2.74 15.17
C THR A 165 0.42 -3.26 16.55
N GLY A 166 -0.81 -3.13 17.03
CA GLY A 166 -1.16 -3.59 18.36
C GLY A 166 -0.57 -2.76 19.50
N ASN A 167 -0.10 -1.55 19.19
CA ASN A 167 0.39 -0.58 20.16
C ASN A 167 1.66 -1.00 20.93
N THR A 168 2.54 -1.79 20.31
CA THR A 168 3.81 -2.22 20.93
C THR A 168 4.89 -1.16 20.73
N PRO A 169 5.40 -0.49 21.80
CA PRO A 169 6.43 0.53 21.68
C PRO A 169 7.82 -0.10 21.63
N ILE A 170 8.09 -0.86 20.56
CA ILE A 170 9.42 -1.43 20.30
C ILE A 170 10.25 -0.37 19.54
N MET A 171 11.47 -0.12 20.02
CA MET A 171 12.37 0.90 19.47
C MET A 171 13.37 0.33 18.45
N GLU A 172 13.32 -0.97 18.21
CA GLU A 172 14.20 -1.64 17.25
C GLU A 172 13.76 -1.34 15.81
N ALA A 173 14.72 -1.10 14.93
CA ALA A 173 14.48 -0.82 13.52
C ALA A 173 14.23 -2.12 12.73
N ASN A 174 13.26 -2.92 13.17
CA ASN A 174 12.89 -4.19 12.56
C ASN A 174 11.51 -4.10 11.90
N ILE A 175 11.43 -4.44 10.61
CA ILE A 175 10.18 -4.40 9.83
C ILE A 175 9.20 -5.53 10.22
N PHE A 176 9.70 -6.57 10.89
CA PHE A 176 8.95 -7.76 11.29
C PHE A 176 8.33 -7.65 12.69
N GLU A 177 8.56 -6.54 13.38
CA GLU A 177 8.02 -6.26 14.70
C GLU A 177 6.99 -5.14 14.69
N GLY A 178 6.23 -5.05 15.78
CA GLY A 178 5.28 -3.97 16.01
C GLY A 178 6.01 -2.65 16.27
N MET A 179 5.37 -1.55 15.89
CA MET A 179 5.88 -0.20 16.14
C MET A 179 4.80 0.71 16.71
N ARG A 180 5.21 1.75 17.42
CA ARG A 180 4.30 2.79 17.91
C ARG A 180 4.74 4.15 17.40
N THR A 181 3.89 4.78 16.59
CA THR A 181 4.19 6.13 16.07
C THR A 181 3.98 7.18 17.16
N LEU A 182 4.65 8.32 17.03
CA LEU A 182 4.44 9.46 17.93
C LEU A 182 2.97 9.90 17.95
N ALA A 183 2.32 9.89 16.79
CA ALA A 183 0.93 10.25 16.63
C ALA A 183 -0.02 9.26 17.34
N ALA A 184 0.25 7.96 17.22
CA ALA A 184 -0.42 6.89 17.95
C ALA A 184 -0.22 7.03 19.47
N ASN A 185 1.00 7.37 19.90
CA ASN A 185 1.32 7.55 21.31
C ASN A 185 0.49 8.69 21.92
N VAL A 186 0.48 9.86 21.26
CA VAL A 186 -0.33 11.01 21.68
C VAL A 186 -1.82 10.68 21.69
N ALA A 187 -2.34 10.01 20.66
CA ALA A 187 -3.78 9.72 20.56
C ALA A 187 -4.29 8.79 21.67
N VAL A 188 -3.50 7.82 22.11
CA VAL A 188 -3.92 6.81 23.10
C VAL A 188 -3.59 7.25 24.53
N GLU A 189 -2.42 7.82 24.80
CA GLU A 189 -1.99 8.10 26.17
C GLU A 189 -2.37 9.48 26.68
N MET A 190 -2.63 10.44 25.80
CA MET A 190 -3.01 11.79 26.23
C MET A 190 -4.36 11.83 26.97
N PRO A 191 -5.43 11.11 26.52
CA PRO A 191 -6.69 11.04 27.25
C PRO A 191 -6.58 10.28 28.59
N GLU A 192 -5.68 9.31 28.67
CA GLU A 192 -5.49 8.44 29.85
C GLU A 192 -4.56 9.04 30.91
N SER A 193 -3.86 10.15 30.59
CA SER A 193 -2.90 10.79 31.50
C SER A 193 -3.53 11.90 32.32
N GLU A 194 -3.20 11.97 33.62
CA GLU A 194 -3.65 13.06 34.49
C GLU A 194 -3.13 14.43 34.00
N VAL A 195 -4.03 15.40 33.91
CA VAL A 195 -3.73 16.77 33.45
C VAL A 195 -2.74 17.44 34.41
N GLY A 196 -1.61 17.88 33.87
CA GLY A 196 -0.55 18.56 34.64
C GLY A 196 0.59 17.67 35.13
N SER A 197 0.46 16.35 35.01
CA SER A 197 1.53 15.38 35.28
C SER A 197 2.75 15.57 34.38
N SER A 198 3.92 15.09 34.81
CA SER A 198 5.13 15.12 33.97
C SER A 198 4.94 14.34 32.66
N HIS A 199 4.20 13.23 32.71
CA HIS A 199 3.87 12.41 31.54
C HIS A 199 3.05 13.20 30.51
N TYR A 200 2.00 13.90 30.96
CA TYR A 200 1.16 14.75 30.10
C TYR A 200 1.98 15.84 29.38
N ARG A 201 2.95 16.44 30.07
CA ARG A 201 3.83 17.47 29.46
C ARG A 201 4.74 16.89 28.37
N VAL A 202 5.23 15.67 28.56
CA VAL A 202 6.05 14.97 27.55
C VAL A 202 5.22 14.60 26.32
N LEU A 203 3.99 14.10 26.51
CA LEU A 203 3.04 13.84 25.42
C LEU A 203 2.70 15.12 24.63
N PHE A 204 2.50 16.24 25.33
CA PHE A 204 2.25 17.53 24.70
C PHE A 204 3.46 18.02 23.89
N LEU A 205 4.68 17.85 24.42
CA LEU A 205 5.90 18.13 23.68
C LEU A 205 6.04 17.24 22.44
N ALA A 206 5.72 15.95 22.55
CA ALA A 206 5.74 15.03 21.41
C ALA A 206 4.75 15.44 20.31
N ALA A 207 3.55 15.88 20.70
CA ALA A 207 2.55 16.43 19.77
C ALA A 207 3.06 17.71 19.08
N LEU A 208 3.73 18.61 19.82
CA LEU A 208 4.34 19.82 19.27
C LEU A 208 5.46 19.50 18.27
N VAL A 209 6.31 18.53 18.58
CA VAL A 209 7.39 18.07 17.70
C VAL A 209 6.81 17.48 16.41
N LEU A 210 5.77 16.65 16.54
CA LEU A 210 5.07 16.08 15.38
C LEU A 210 4.44 17.18 14.50
N LEU A 211 3.80 18.17 15.12
CA LEU A 211 3.24 19.33 14.42
C LEU A 211 4.33 20.12 13.67
N MET A 212 5.46 20.37 14.33
CA MET A 212 6.58 21.10 13.71
C MET A 212 7.15 20.32 12.53
N PHE A 213 7.28 19.01 12.65
CA PHE A 213 7.75 18.14 11.57
C PHE A 213 6.79 18.15 10.38
N THR A 214 5.48 17.96 10.61
CA THR A 214 4.48 17.97 9.52
C THR A 214 4.37 19.34 8.88
N PHE A 215 4.46 20.42 9.65
CA PHE A 215 4.48 21.78 9.15
C PHE A 215 5.68 22.00 8.20
N VAL A 216 6.90 21.66 8.64
CA VAL A 216 8.12 21.80 7.82
C VAL A 216 8.02 20.99 6.54
N MET A 217 7.61 19.72 6.61
CA MET A 217 7.46 18.88 5.43
C MET A 217 6.42 19.41 4.45
N ASN A 218 5.27 19.88 4.95
CA ASN A 218 4.23 20.45 4.11
C ASN A 218 4.69 21.78 3.46
N THR A 219 5.40 22.64 4.20
CA THR A 219 6.00 23.86 3.65
C THR A 219 7.05 23.55 2.58
N LEU A 220 7.92 22.56 2.81
CA LEU A 220 8.90 22.12 1.81
C LEU A 220 8.23 21.58 0.55
N ALA A 221 7.15 20.80 0.71
CA ALA A 221 6.37 20.28 -0.41
C ALA A 221 5.80 21.41 -1.29
N GLU A 222 5.20 22.42 -0.68
CA GLU A 222 4.63 23.57 -1.40
C GLU A 222 5.72 24.44 -2.04
N LEU A 223 6.86 24.65 -1.37
CA LEU A 223 8.01 25.36 -1.95
C LEU A 223 8.57 24.65 -3.20
N ILE A 224 8.71 23.32 -3.15
CA ILE A 224 9.18 22.52 -4.30
C ILE A 224 8.17 22.64 -5.45
N ARG A 225 6.88 22.52 -5.16
CA ARG A 225 5.80 22.67 -6.15
C ARG A 225 5.84 24.03 -6.84
N GLN A 226 6.01 25.12 -6.08
CA GLN A 226 6.09 26.48 -6.64
C GLN A 226 7.32 26.66 -7.54
N ARG A 227 8.49 26.16 -7.12
CA ARG A 227 9.71 26.21 -7.94
C ARG A 227 9.56 25.43 -9.25
N LEU A 228 8.99 24.23 -9.19
CA LEU A 228 8.76 23.40 -10.37
C LEU A 228 7.76 24.07 -11.33
N ARG A 229 6.66 24.63 -10.81
CA ARG A 229 5.71 25.39 -11.63
C ARG A 229 6.36 26.59 -12.32
N GLY A 230 7.20 27.36 -11.61
CA GLY A 230 7.92 28.50 -12.18
C GLY A 230 8.88 28.09 -13.30
N LYS A 231 9.62 27.00 -13.12
CA LYS A 231 10.60 26.50 -14.11
C LYS A 231 9.95 26.00 -15.41
N TYR A 232 8.76 25.41 -15.33
CA TYR A 232 8.07 24.84 -16.49
C TYR A 232 6.98 25.75 -17.08
N ALA A 233 6.56 26.81 -16.38
CA ALA A 233 5.70 27.84 -16.96
C ALA A 233 6.45 28.79 -17.91
N SER A 234 7.79 28.79 -17.85
CA SER A 234 8.67 29.63 -18.69
C SER A 234 9.22 28.91 -19.93
N LEU A 235 8.75 27.69 -20.24
CA LEU A 235 9.05 26.91 -21.44
C LEU A 235 7.82 26.86 -22.34
#